data_AF-A0A438ICK7-F1
#
_entry.id   AF-A0A438ICK7-F1
#
_cell.length_a   1.000
_cell.length_b   1.000
_cell.length_c   1.000
_cell.angle_alpha   90.00
_cell.angle_beta   90.00
_cell.angle_gamma   90.00
#
_symmetry.space_group_name_H-M   'P 1'
#
loop_
_entity.id
_entity.type
_entity.pdbx_description
1 polymer ?
#
loop_
_entity_poly.entity_id
_entity_poly.type
_entity_poly.pdbx_seq_one_letter_code
_entity_poly.pdbx_strand_id
1 'polypeptide(L)'
;MDAFHPTPASLSPYKLLFRALSSIPISHYFLASLFCSLIFLYHFLEFHFLEDVFSGLRGSPVSLTFNSHSQIYEGVVSKCRILHGRYLATPWLSSPHFQTAFLNFFGRPPVVNYRRQIFRASDGGSLALDWLLPSDGK
;
A
#
# COMPACT_ATOMS: atom_id res chain seq x y z
N MET A 1 -63.58 15.77 -38.72
CA MET A 1 -62.93 16.79 -37.88
C MET A 1 -62.17 16.00 -36.83
N ASP A 2 -60.93 15.64 -37.17
CA ASP A 2 -60.13 14.73 -36.35
C ASP A 2 -59.47 15.49 -35.21
N ALA A 3 -59.77 15.08 -33.98
CA ALA A 3 -59.18 15.65 -32.79
C ALA A 3 -57.71 15.22 -32.69
N PHE A 4 -56.83 16.21 -32.76
CA PHE A 4 -55.40 16.08 -32.50
C PHE A 4 -55.19 15.65 -31.03
N HIS A 5 -54.94 14.37 -30.80
CA HIS A 5 -54.39 13.89 -29.53
C HIS A 5 -52.90 14.23 -29.48
N PRO A 6 -52.44 15.10 -28.56
CA PRO A 6 -51.01 15.34 -28.39
C PRO A 6 -50.38 14.08 -27.78
N THR A 7 -49.53 13.41 -28.56
CA THR A 7 -48.69 12.32 -28.07
C THR A 7 -47.84 12.85 -26.91
N PRO A 8 -47.83 12.22 -25.72
CA PRO A 8 -46.97 12.68 -24.63
C PRO A 8 -45.53 12.64 -25.11
N ALA A 9 -44.87 13.80 -25.10
CA ALA A 9 -43.48 13.94 -25.48
C ALA A 9 -42.66 12.85 -24.77
N SER A 10 -42.01 11.98 -25.56
CA SER A 10 -41.18 10.91 -25.03
C SER A 10 -40.14 11.53 -24.10
N LEU A 11 -40.32 11.33 -22.81
CA LEU A 11 -39.41 11.90 -21.82
C LEU A 11 -38.04 11.27 -22.06
N SER A 12 -37.05 12.10 -22.39
CA SER A 12 -35.68 11.63 -22.64
C SER A 12 -35.23 10.76 -21.46
N PRO A 13 -34.70 9.54 -21.69
CA PRO A 13 -34.26 8.64 -20.62
C PRO A 13 -33.30 9.31 -19.62
N TYR A 14 -32.47 10.23 -20.10
CA TYR A 14 -31.57 11.02 -19.25
C TYR A 14 -32.30 11.95 -18.27
N LYS A 15 -33.42 12.57 -18.69
CA LYS A 15 -34.25 13.39 -17.80
C LYS A 15 -34.90 12.53 -16.70
N LEU A 16 -35.30 11.30 -17.05
CA LEU A 16 -35.86 10.36 -16.09
C LEU A 16 -34.81 9.92 -15.06
N LEU A 17 -33.59 9.57 -15.51
CA LEU A 17 -32.46 9.23 -14.64
C LEU A 17 -32.07 10.39 -13.73
N PHE A 18 -31.96 11.61 -14.27
CA PHE A 18 -31.64 12.80 -13.47
C PHE A 18 -32.68 13.03 -12.38
N ARG A 19 -33.98 12.94 -12.71
CA ARG A 19 -35.06 13.09 -11.73
C ARG A 19 -35.01 12.00 -10.65
N ALA A 20 -34.74 10.76 -11.05
CA ALA A 20 -34.59 9.65 -10.12
C ALA A 20 -33.42 9.88 -9.16
N LEU A 21 -32.25 10.28 -9.67
CA LEU A 21 -31.07 10.62 -8.87
C LEU A 21 -31.36 11.80 -7.92
N SER A 22 -31.94 12.90 -8.41
CA SER A 22 -32.28 14.06 -7.57
C SER A 22 -33.29 13.74 -6.46
N SER A 23 -34.05 12.64 -6.57
CA SER A 23 -35.00 12.20 -5.55
C SER A 23 -34.34 11.43 -4.40
N ILE A 24 -33.08 11.02 -4.55
CA ILE A 24 -32.33 10.32 -3.50
C ILE A 24 -31.90 11.33 -2.42
N PRO A 25 -32.08 11.04 -1.12
CA PRO A 25 -31.63 11.92 -0.05
C PRO A 25 -30.13 12.18 -0.09
N ILE A 26 -29.73 13.44 0.17
CA ILE A 26 -28.34 13.90 0.15
C ILE A 26 -27.41 13.03 1.02
N SER A 27 -27.93 12.47 2.13
CA SER A 27 -27.19 11.56 3.02
C SER A 27 -26.60 10.34 2.30
N HIS A 28 -27.30 9.79 1.30
CA HIS A 28 -26.81 8.63 0.55
C HIS A 28 -25.63 8.99 -0.33
N TYR A 29 -25.62 10.20 -0.91
CA TYR A 29 -24.47 10.70 -1.68
C TYR A 29 -23.26 10.92 -0.79
N PHE A 30 -23.44 11.48 0.40
CA PHE A 30 -22.35 11.59 1.37
C PHE A 30 -21.81 10.23 1.78
N LEU A 31 -22.68 9.26 2.06
CA LEU A 31 -22.26 7.91 2.44
C LEU A 31 -21.52 7.21 1.29
N ALA A 32 -22.04 7.30 0.06
CA ALA A 32 -21.39 6.75 -1.13
C ALA A 32 -20.02 7.41 -1.36
N SER A 33 -19.93 8.73 -1.25
CA SER A 33 -18.66 9.46 -1.35
C SER A 33 -17.68 9.01 -0.27
N LEU A 34 -18.13 8.90 0.99
CA LEU A 34 -17.30 8.44 2.10
C LEU A 34 -16.77 7.03 1.83
N PHE A 35 -17.63 6.12 1.39
CA PHE A 35 -17.25 4.75 1.05
C PHE A 35 -16.20 4.71 -0.07
N CYS A 36 -16.42 5.45 -1.16
CA CYS A 36 -15.44 5.58 -2.25
C CYS A 36 -14.12 6.18 -1.77
N SER A 37 -14.16 7.21 -0.91
CA SER A 37 -12.96 7.81 -0.33
C SER A 37 -12.20 6.83 0.57
N LEU A 38 -12.90 6.00 1.35
CA LEU A 38 -12.27 4.98 2.20
C LEU A 38 -11.59 3.89 1.35
N ILE A 39 -12.24 3.42 0.28
CA ILE A 39 -11.63 2.47 -0.67
C ILE A 39 -10.39 3.11 -1.31
N PHE A 40 -10.53 4.33 -1.82
CA PHE A 40 -9.41 5.07 -2.41
C PHE A 40 -8.26 5.18 -1.42
N LEU A 41 -8.53 5.59 -0.18
CA LEU A 41 -7.52 5.76 0.85
C LEU A 41 -6.85 4.43 1.23
N TYR A 42 -7.62 3.34 1.33
CA TYR A 42 -7.10 1.99 1.61
C TYR A 42 -6.09 1.55 0.55
N HIS A 43 -6.42 1.76 -0.73
CA HIS A 43 -5.53 1.44 -1.84
C HIS A 43 -4.35 2.41 -1.96
N PHE A 44 -4.60 3.71 -1.84
CA PHE A 44 -3.58 4.74 -1.95
C PHE A 44 -2.52 4.64 -0.85
N LEU A 45 -2.94 4.30 0.37
CA LEU A 45 -2.02 4.06 1.48
C LEU A 45 -1.45 2.65 1.49
N GLU A 46 -1.86 1.77 0.56
CA GLU A 46 -1.46 0.37 0.54
C GLU A 46 -1.66 -0.30 1.91
N PHE A 47 -2.84 -0.11 2.52
CA PHE A 47 -3.12 -0.66 3.85
C PHE A 47 -3.38 -2.17 3.73
N HIS A 48 -2.61 -3.03 4.38
CA HIS A 48 -2.75 -4.50 4.27
C HIS A 48 -3.55 -5.13 5.43
N PHE A 49 -4.10 -4.31 6.34
CA PHE A 49 -4.75 -4.79 7.56
C PHE A 49 -5.94 -5.72 7.30
N LEU A 50 -6.80 -5.44 6.32
CA LEU A 50 -7.96 -6.30 6.09
C LEU A 50 -7.53 -7.68 5.59
N GLU A 51 -6.52 -7.73 4.72
CA GLU A 51 -5.90 -8.98 4.26
C GLU A 51 -5.30 -9.78 5.43
N ASP A 52 -4.58 -9.10 6.31
CA ASP A 52 -4.01 -9.71 7.52
C ASP A 52 -5.12 -10.25 8.46
N VAL A 53 -6.23 -9.53 8.62
CA VAL A 53 -7.37 -9.97 9.45
C VAL A 53 -8.07 -11.19 8.81
N PHE A 54 -8.35 -11.14 7.51
CA PHE A 54 -9.01 -12.26 6.81
C PHE A 54 -8.12 -13.50 6.70
N SER A 55 -6.79 -13.33 6.71
CA SER A 55 -5.83 -14.44 6.80
C SER A 55 -5.60 -14.95 8.23
N GLY A 56 -6.31 -14.38 9.22
CA GLY A 56 -6.27 -14.79 10.62
C GLY A 56 -5.00 -14.37 11.35
N LEU A 57 -4.38 -13.26 10.93
CA LEU A 57 -3.16 -12.69 11.50
C LEU A 57 -2.00 -13.71 11.56
N ARG A 58 -1.98 -14.65 10.61
CA ARG A 58 -0.96 -15.72 10.55
C ARG A 58 0.40 -15.23 10.04
N GLY A 59 0.42 -14.07 9.38
CA GLY A 59 1.60 -13.49 8.74
C GLY A 59 2.02 -14.25 7.48
N SER A 60 2.90 -13.62 6.71
CA SER A 60 3.44 -14.12 5.45
C SER A 60 4.85 -14.67 5.62
N PRO A 61 5.22 -15.77 4.93
CA PRO A 61 6.59 -16.27 4.98
C PRO A 61 7.56 -15.24 4.40
N VAL A 62 8.73 -15.09 5.02
CA VAL A 62 9.79 -14.22 4.49
C VAL A 62 10.48 -14.92 3.31
N SER A 63 10.45 -14.30 2.13
CA SER A 63 11.18 -14.76 0.95
C SER A 63 12.50 -14.02 0.85
N LEU A 64 13.61 -14.75 0.77
CA LEU A 64 14.95 -14.19 0.70
C LEU A 64 15.65 -14.67 -0.57
N THR A 65 16.28 -13.74 -1.28
CA THR A 65 17.16 -14.05 -2.41
C THR A 65 18.60 -13.95 -1.93
N PHE A 66 19.31 -15.07 -1.89
CA PHE A 66 20.70 -15.12 -1.41
C PHE A 66 21.49 -16.25 -2.10
N ASN A 67 22.82 -16.16 -2.03
CA ASN A 67 23.71 -17.27 -2.37
C ASN A 67 23.99 -18.09 -1.11
N SER A 68 23.54 -19.34 -1.09
CA SER A 68 23.70 -20.27 0.05
C SER A 68 25.17 -20.58 0.38
N HIS A 69 26.09 -20.40 -0.57
CA HIS A 69 27.52 -20.61 -0.37
C HIS A 69 28.26 -19.34 0.09
N SER A 70 27.55 -18.22 0.25
CA SER A 70 28.17 -16.96 0.69
C SER A 70 28.44 -16.98 2.19
N GLN A 71 29.55 -16.35 2.61
CA GLN A 71 29.85 -16.16 4.04
C GLN A 71 28.77 -15.34 4.77
N ILE A 72 28.04 -14.49 4.05
CA ILE A 72 26.93 -13.70 4.60
C ILE A 72 25.75 -14.61 4.97
N TYR A 73 25.43 -15.60 4.14
CA TYR A 73 24.41 -16.59 4.47
C TYR A 73 24.77 -17.35 5.75
N GLU A 74 25.99 -17.88 5.83
CA GLU A 74 26.49 -18.60 7.01
C GLU A 74 26.61 -17.74 8.28
N GLY A 75 26.87 -16.45 8.12
CA GLY A 75 27.00 -15.52 9.23
C GLY A 75 25.67 -15.00 9.77
N VAL A 76 24.70 -14.76 8.89
CA VAL A 76 23.48 -14.02 9.20
C VAL A 76 22.24 -14.87 9.02
N VAL A 77 21.98 -15.33 7.79
CA VAL A 77 20.71 -16.00 7.46
C VAL A 77 20.60 -17.31 8.23
N SER A 78 21.62 -18.18 8.17
CA SER A 78 21.60 -19.50 8.83
C SER A 78 21.41 -19.43 10.36
N LYS A 79 21.82 -18.32 10.99
CA LYS A 79 21.75 -18.12 12.45
C LYS A 79 20.56 -17.29 12.91
N CYS A 80 19.98 -16.45 12.04
CA CYS A 80 18.92 -15.54 12.43
C CYS A 80 17.55 -16.23 12.35
N ARG A 81 17.01 -16.66 13.50
CA ARG A 81 15.70 -17.32 13.57
C ARG A 81 14.56 -16.44 13.04
N ILE A 82 14.67 -15.12 13.19
CA ILE A 82 13.63 -14.18 12.72
C ILE A 82 13.47 -14.24 11.20
N LEU A 83 14.57 -14.39 10.46
CA LEU A 83 14.56 -14.48 9.00
C LEU A 83 13.92 -15.77 8.47
N HIS A 84 13.80 -16.79 9.31
CA HIS A 84 13.11 -18.05 8.99
C HIS A 84 11.65 -18.07 9.46
N GLY A 85 11.19 -17.00 10.10
CA GLY A 85 9.84 -16.88 10.63
C GLY A 85 8.83 -16.38 9.59
N ARG A 86 7.61 -16.11 10.08
CA ARG A 86 6.59 -15.40 9.34
C ARG A 86 6.61 -13.93 9.77
N TYR A 87 6.53 -13.03 8.80
CA TYR A 87 6.39 -11.61 9.03
C TYR A 87 4.90 -11.25 9.12
N LEU A 88 4.53 -10.53 10.17
CA LEU A 88 3.21 -9.92 10.31
C LEU A 88 3.44 -8.44 10.57
N ALA A 89 2.84 -7.58 9.75
CA ALA A 89 2.92 -6.14 10.00
C ALA A 89 2.19 -5.80 11.30
N THR A 90 2.71 -4.84 12.07
CA THR A 90 1.97 -4.31 13.22
C THR A 90 0.65 -3.70 12.73
N PRO A 91 -0.51 -4.07 13.29
CA PRO A 91 -1.82 -3.71 12.74
C PRO A 91 -2.06 -2.22 12.46
N TRP A 92 -1.51 -1.32 13.28
CA TRP A 92 -1.62 0.13 13.10
C TRP A 92 -0.55 0.73 12.17
N LEU A 93 0.37 -0.10 11.68
CA LEU A 93 1.48 0.25 10.79
C LEU A 93 1.54 -0.72 9.59
N SER A 94 0.39 -1.26 9.17
CA SER A 94 0.26 -2.20 8.06
C SER A 94 0.34 -1.55 6.67
N SER A 95 0.91 -0.35 6.59
CA SER A 95 1.16 0.39 5.35
C SER A 95 2.64 0.78 5.29
N PRO A 96 3.34 0.51 4.19
CA PRO A 96 4.73 0.93 4.00
C PRO A 96 4.94 2.45 4.18
N HIS A 97 3.96 3.25 3.78
CA HIS A 97 4.01 4.71 3.92
C HIS A 97 3.94 5.14 5.38
N PHE A 98 3.04 4.54 6.17
CA PHE A 98 2.98 4.82 7.61
C PHE A 98 4.23 4.31 8.35
N GLN A 99 4.77 3.16 7.95
CA GLN A 99 6.04 2.67 8.51
C GLN A 99 7.18 3.68 8.27
N THR A 100 7.30 4.16 7.04
CA THR A 100 8.33 5.13 6.66
C THR A 100 8.14 6.46 7.38
N ALA A 101 6.92 6.99 7.41
CA ALA A 101 6.60 8.23 8.11
C ALA A 101 6.89 8.12 9.61
N PHE A 102 6.48 7.02 10.25
CA PHE A 102 6.73 6.78 11.66
C PHE A 102 8.23 6.74 11.98
N LEU A 103 9.02 6.02 11.18
CA LEU A 103 10.47 5.98 11.34
C LEU A 103 11.14 7.34 11.09
N ASN A 104 10.60 8.15 10.18
CA ASN A 104 11.12 9.50 9.93
C ASN A 104 10.85 10.45 11.12
N PHE A 105 9.62 10.46 11.63
CA PHE A 105 9.22 11.40 12.69
C PHE A 105 9.58 10.95 14.11
N PHE A 106 9.54 9.64 14.38
CA PHE A 106 9.71 9.06 15.72
C PHE A 106 10.86 8.06 15.80
N GLY A 107 11.44 7.67 14.67
CA GLY A 107 12.55 6.73 14.66
C GLY A 107 13.79 7.35 15.30
N ARG A 108 14.55 6.50 15.99
CA ARG A 108 15.91 6.81 16.43
C ARG A 108 16.85 5.96 15.57
N PRO A 109 17.20 6.42 14.35
CA PRO A 109 18.09 5.65 13.51
C PRO A 109 19.41 5.44 14.27
N PRO A 110 20.01 4.24 14.19
CA PRO A 110 21.29 4.00 14.83
C PRO A 110 22.32 4.95 14.20
N VAL A 111 23.22 5.51 15.02
CA VAL A 111 24.29 6.39 14.56
C VAL A 111 25.36 5.53 13.90
N VAL A 112 25.12 5.13 12.65
CA VAL A 112 26.05 4.32 11.88
C VAL A 112 26.42 5.06 10.60
N ASN A 113 27.72 5.14 10.33
CA ASN A 113 28.24 5.78 9.13
C ASN A 113 28.21 4.79 7.95
N TYR A 114 27.09 4.74 7.24
CA TYR A 114 26.97 3.96 6.01
C TYR A 114 27.85 4.56 4.90
N ARG A 115 28.57 3.69 4.19
CA ARG A 115 29.23 4.06 2.94
C ARG A 115 28.27 3.76 1.79
N ARG A 116 27.95 4.79 1.02
CA ARG A 116 27.11 4.70 -0.18
C ARG A 116 27.96 4.72 -1.43
N GLN A 117 27.83 3.71 -2.27
CA GLN A 117 28.38 3.71 -3.63
C GLN A 117 27.24 3.74 -4.65
N ILE A 118 27.28 4.70 -5.58
CA ILE A 118 26.26 4.84 -6.63
C ILE A 118 26.83 4.27 -7.93
N PHE A 119 26.21 3.22 -8.43
CA PHE A 119 26.50 2.63 -9.73
C PHE A 119 25.53 3.19 -10.76
N ARG A 120 26.04 3.55 -11.95
CA ARG A 120 25.22 3.93 -13.10
C ARG A 120 25.06 2.73 -14.01
N ALA A 121 23.83 2.35 -14.28
CA ALA A 121 23.50 1.27 -15.20
C ALA A 121 23.53 1.78 -16.64
N SER A 122 23.74 0.87 -17.60
CA SER A 122 23.85 1.19 -19.03
C SER A 122 22.55 1.70 -19.65
N ASP A 123 21.41 1.42 -19.01
CA ASP A 123 20.08 1.92 -19.37
C ASP A 123 19.80 3.35 -18.86
N GLY A 124 20.78 3.98 -18.21
CA GLY A 124 20.64 5.30 -17.58
C GLY A 124 20.08 5.26 -16.16
N GLY A 125 19.78 4.08 -15.63
CA GLY A 125 19.40 3.89 -14.23
C GLY A 125 20.56 4.11 -13.25
N SER A 126 20.23 4.20 -11.96
CA SER A 126 21.23 4.30 -10.88
C SER A 126 20.89 3.36 -9.73
N LEU A 127 21.89 2.62 -9.26
CA LEU A 127 21.80 1.71 -8.12
C LEU A 127 22.66 2.27 -6.99
N ALA A 128 22.04 2.57 -5.84
CA ALA A 128 22.76 2.93 -4.63
C ALA A 128 23.00 1.68 -3.78
N LEU A 129 24.25 1.39 -3.46
CA LEU A 129 24.65 0.31 -2.56
C LEU A 129 25.19 0.91 -1.28
N ASP A 130 24.49 0.64 -0.17
CA ASP A 130 24.87 1.08 1.16
C ASP A 130 25.45 -0.11 1.94
N TRP A 131 26.66 0.04 2.47
CA TRP A 131 27.31 -0.98 3.29
C TRP A 131 28.02 -0.40 4.51
N LEU A 132 28.34 -1.29 5.43
CA LEU A 132 29.05 -1.01 6.68
C LEU A 132 30.30 -1.88 6.74
N LEU A 133 31.41 -1.33 7.22
CA LEU A 133 32.55 -2.14 7.62
C LEU A 133 32.37 -2.58 9.08
N PRO A 134 32.87 -3.75 9.48
CA PRO A 134 32.82 -4.19 10.88
C PRO A 134 33.45 -3.19 11.87
N SER A 135 34.39 -2.36 11.41
CA SER A 135 35.01 -1.28 12.17
C SER A 135 34.06 -0.14 12.53
N ASP A 136 32.95 0.01 11.78
CA ASP A 136 32.06 1.17 11.87
C ASP A 136 30.99 0.99 12.96
N GLY A 137 30.92 -0.18 13.62
CA GLY A 137 29.94 -0.54 14.64
C GLY A 137 30.46 -0.50 16.08
N LYS A 138 31.45 0.35 16.40
CA LYS A 138 31.95 0.58 17.77
C LYS A 138 31.22 1.71 18.47
#